data_AF-A0A3M2X7Z1-F1
#
_entry.id   AF-A0A3M2X7Z1-F1
#
_cell.length_a   1.000
_cell.length_b   1.000
_cell.length_c   1.000
_cell.angle_alpha   90.00
_cell.angle_beta   90.00
_cell.angle_gamma   90.00
#
_symmetry.space_group_name_H-M   'P 1'
#
loop_
_entity.id
_entity.type
_entity.pdbx_description
1 polymer ?
#
loop_
_entity_poly.entity_id
_entity_poly.type
_entity_poly.pdbx_seq_one_letter_code
_entity_poly.pdbx_strand_id
1 'polypeptide(L)'
;RQRSADSELTIRLVDETEGRELNHTWRHKNYATNVLSFPADVPDDMLDIPLLGDLVICVPVVNREAAEQGKSIDAHWAHMVIHGCLHLLGYDHIDDEEAEEMEALERTLLEELGYPDPYADDESADHPHSDTPSKDHE
;
A
#
# COMPACT_ATOMS: atom_id res chain seq x y z
N ARG A 1 -14.02 11.17 2.73
CA ARG A 1 -13.95 12.44 1.95
C ARG A 1 -14.17 12.09 0.47
N GLN A 2 -15.23 12.57 -0.19
CA GLN A 2 -15.48 12.24 -1.61
C GLN A 2 -15.14 13.45 -2.48
N ARG A 3 -14.03 13.35 -3.24
CA ARG A 3 -13.65 14.34 -4.26
C ARG A 3 -14.59 14.15 -5.47
N SER A 4 -15.18 15.24 -5.96
CA SER A 4 -16.09 15.22 -7.12
C SER A 4 -15.42 15.63 -8.44
N ALA A 5 -14.12 15.94 -8.39
CA ALA A 5 -13.30 16.30 -9.54
C ALA A 5 -12.42 15.11 -9.96
N ASP A 6 -11.83 15.20 -11.15
CA ASP A 6 -10.84 14.24 -11.63
C ASP A 6 -9.68 14.09 -10.62
N SER A 7 -9.07 12.91 -10.57
CA SER A 7 -7.90 12.61 -9.74
C SER A 7 -6.76 12.07 -10.60
N GLU A 8 -5.54 12.48 -10.31
CA GLU A 8 -4.31 12.06 -10.99
C GLU A 8 -3.41 11.29 -10.02
N LEU A 9 -2.94 10.12 -10.48
CA LEU A 9 -2.06 9.22 -9.75
C LEU A 9 -0.90 8.80 -10.65
N THR A 10 0.32 8.92 -10.17
CA THR A 10 1.49 8.33 -10.84
C THR A 10 1.79 6.97 -10.23
N ILE A 11 2.01 5.95 -11.04
CA ILE A 11 2.58 4.68 -10.58
C ILE A 11 3.91 4.48 -11.30
N ARG A 12 5.00 4.43 -10.53
CA ARG A 12 6.37 4.20 -11.00
C ARG A 12 6.80 2.78 -10.64
N LEU A 13 7.13 2.00 -11.66
CA LEU A 13 7.66 0.65 -11.48
C LEU A 13 9.19 0.70 -11.45
N VAL A 14 9.78 0.12 -10.41
CA VAL A 14 11.23 0.18 -10.16
C VAL A 14 11.81 -1.21 -9.88
N ASP A 15 13.14 -1.32 -10.01
CA ASP A 15 13.89 -2.48 -9.55
C ASP A 15 14.29 -2.36 -8.06
N GLU A 16 14.99 -3.36 -7.52
CA GLU A 16 15.41 -3.35 -6.12
C GLU A 16 16.49 -2.30 -5.81
N THR A 17 17.28 -1.90 -6.81
CA THR A 17 18.34 -0.90 -6.59
C THR A 17 17.71 0.45 -6.35
N GLU A 18 16.85 0.88 -7.29
CA GLU A 18 16.12 2.15 -7.17
C GLU A 18 15.13 2.12 -5.99
N GLY A 19 14.41 1.01 -5.80
CA GLY A 19 13.48 0.87 -4.66
C GLY A 19 14.17 1.01 -3.31
N ARG A 20 15.36 0.40 -3.14
CA ARG A 20 16.17 0.56 -1.92
C ARG A 20 16.69 2.00 -1.75
N GLU A 21 17.14 2.64 -2.82
CA GLU A 21 17.64 4.02 -2.77
C GLU A 21 16.54 5.01 -2.36
N LEU A 22 15.32 4.83 -2.88
CA LEU A 22 14.16 5.65 -2.51
C LEU A 22 13.74 5.40 -1.06
N ASN A 23 13.66 4.13 -0.63
CA ASN A 23 13.32 3.79 0.74
C ASN A 23 14.35 4.34 1.75
N HIS A 24 15.64 4.29 1.39
CA HIS A 24 16.69 4.88 2.21
C HIS A 24 16.59 6.41 2.28
N THR A 25 16.34 7.06 1.14
CA THR A 25 16.27 8.53 1.05
C THR A 25 15.12 9.09 1.87
N TRP A 26 13.93 8.50 1.74
CA TRP A 26 12.70 9.07 2.28
C TRP A 26 12.29 8.49 3.64
N ARG A 27 12.66 7.23 3.91
CA ARG A 27 12.22 6.48 5.10
C ARG A 27 13.37 5.95 5.94
N HIS A 28 14.61 6.23 5.52
CA HIS A 28 15.83 5.83 6.22
C HIS A 28 15.97 4.32 6.43
N LYS A 29 15.32 3.52 5.57
CA LYS A 29 15.40 2.05 5.57
C LYS A 29 16.32 1.56 4.46
N ASN A 30 17.25 0.67 4.77
CA ASN A 30 18.25 0.18 3.82
C ASN A 30 17.86 -1.16 3.18
N TYR A 31 16.64 -1.25 2.65
CA TYR A 31 16.14 -2.40 1.88
C TYR A 31 15.09 -1.95 0.85
N ALA A 32 14.87 -2.74 -0.20
CA ALA A 32 13.79 -2.48 -1.15
C ALA A 32 12.47 -2.99 -0.57
N THR A 33 11.49 -2.09 -0.43
CA THR A 33 10.12 -2.45 -0.01
C THR A 33 9.22 -2.73 -1.22
N ASN A 34 8.03 -3.26 -0.98
CA ASN A 34 7.03 -3.58 -2.00
C ASN A 34 6.44 -2.31 -2.65
N VAL A 35 5.98 -1.36 -1.85
CA VAL A 35 5.38 -0.09 -2.27
C VAL A 35 5.83 1.05 -1.35
N LEU A 36 6.04 2.23 -1.94
CA LEU A 36 6.19 3.50 -1.22
C LEU A 36 5.14 4.48 -1.74
N SER A 37 4.49 5.18 -0.83
CA SER A 37 3.44 6.16 -1.14
C SER A 37 3.93 7.58 -0.84
N PHE A 38 3.85 8.45 -1.85
CA PHE A 38 4.23 9.85 -1.75
C PHE A 38 3.00 10.73 -1.96
N PRO A 39 2.27 11.10 -0.90
CA PRO A 39 1.10 11.96 -1.01
C PRO A 39 1.49 13.33 -1.56
N ALA A 40 0.66 13.88 -2.45
CA ALA A 40 0.89 15.22 -2.97
C ALA A 40 0.70 16.26 -1.85
N ASP A 41 1.72 17.09 -1.62
CA ASP A 41 1.65 18.23 -0.70
C ASP A 41 0.93 19.39 -1.37
N VAL A 42 -0.39 19.27 -1.48
CA VAL A 42 -1.27 20.30 -2.04
C VAL A 42 -1.95 21.03 -0.89
N PRO A 43 -1.75 22.36 -0.77
CA PRO A 43 -2.47 23.16 0.21
C PRO A 43 -3.99 23.00 0.09
N ASP A 44 -4.67 22.84 1.22
CA ASP A 44 -6.14 22.64 1.29
C ASP A 44 -6.94 23.79 0.65
N ASP A 45 -6.34 24.97 0.46
CA ASP A 45 -6.94 26.13 -0.23
C ASP A 45 -6.87 26.06 -1.77
N MET A 46 -6.11 25.12 -2.32
CA MET A 46 -6.05 24.80 -3.76
C MET A 46 -6.84 23.52 -4.10
N LEU A 47 -8.14 23.54 -3.79
CA LEU A 47 -9.07 22.40 -3.95
C LEU A 47 -9.25 21.88 -5.39
N ASP A 48 -8.76 22.60 -6.41
CA ASP A 48 -8.93 22.25 -7.82
C ASP A 48 -7.75 21.45 -8.42
N ILE A 49 -6.73 21.10 -7.63
CA ILE A 49 -5.60 20.30 -8.12
C ILE A 49 -5.94 18.80 -7.97
N PRO A 50 -6.01 18.04 -9.08
CA PRO A 50 -6.43 16.65 -9.07
C PRO A 50 -5.34 15.68 -8.54
N LEU A 51 -4.15 16.17 -8.17
CA LEU A 51 -3.01 15.33 -7.78
C LEU A 51 -3.27 14.60 -6.47
N LEU A 52 -3.26 13.27 -6.54
CA LEU A 52 -3.30 12.38 -5.38
C LEU A 52 -1.88 12.11 -4.85
N GLY A 53 -0.93 11.90 -5.75
CA GLY A 53 0.47 11.65 -5.41
C GLY A 53 1.09 10.58 -6.30
N ASP A 54 2.20 10.01 -5.81
CA ASP A 54 2.97 9.00 -6.52
C ASP A 54 3.06 7.70 -5.72
N LEU A 55 2.90 6.57 -6.39
CA LEU A 55 3.26 5.25 -5.88
C LEU A 55 4.52 4.76 -6.57
N VAL A 56 5.48 4.29 -5.78
CA VAL A 56 6.66 3.59 -6.29
C VAL A 56 6.54 2.13 -5.90
N ILE A 57 6.45 1.24 -6.90
CA ILE A 57 6.28 -0.19 -6.69
C ILE A 57 7.52 -0.95 -7.17
N CYS A 58 8.12 -1.74 -6.29
CA CYS A 58 9.28 -2.55 -6.61
C CYS A 58 8.83 -3.91 -7.18
N VAL A 59 8.94 -4.06 -8.50
CA VAL A 59 8.45 -5.23 -9.24
C VAL A 59 9.02 -6.56 -8.70
N PRO A 60 10.34 -6.68 -8.44
CA PRO A 60 10.90 -7.94 -7.94
C PRO A 60 10.41 -8.30 -6.54
N VAL A 61 10.17 -7.31 -5.68
CA VAL A 61 9.70 -7.52 -4.30
C VAL A 61 8.26 -8.02 -4.32
N VAL A 62 7.37 -7.33 -5.03
CA VAL A 62 5.95 -7.71 -5.16
C VAL A 62 5.81 -9.13 -5.74
N ASN A 63 6.55 -9.44 -6.81
CA ASN A 63 6.48 -10.77 -7.42
C ASN A 63 7.02 -11.88 -6.50
N ARG A 64 8.05 -11.58 -5.71
CA ARG A 64 8.60 -12.52 -4.73
C ARG A 64 7.61 -12.78 -3.60
N GLU A 65 7.03 -11.73 -3.02
CA GLU A 65 6.04 -11.85 -1.94
C GLU A 65 4.81 -12.62 -2.37
N ALA A 66 4.28 -12.36 -3.57
CA ALA A 66 3.16 -13.12 -4.12
C ALA A 66 3.47 -14.62 -4.18
N ALA A 67 4.68 -14.99 -4.63
CA ALA A 67 5.11 -16.38 -4.69
C ALA A 67 5.34 -17.00 -3.30
N GLU A 68 5.93 -16.26 -2.37
CA GLU A 68 6.19 -16.70 -0.99
C GLU A 68 4.90 -16.92 -0.20
N GLN A 69 3.89 -16.09 -0.43
CA GLN A 69 2.58 -16.16 0.22
C GLN A 69 1.59 -17.07 -0.54
N GLY A 70 1.97 -17.61 -1.70
CA GLY A 70 1.08 -18.43 -2.52
C GLY A 70 -0.12 -17.66 -3.10
N LYS A 71 -0.04 -16.32 -3.14
CA LYS A 71 -1.08 -15.45 -3.69
C LYS A 71 -0.98 -15.39 -5.21
N SER A 72 -2.12 -15.16 -5.87
CA SER A 72 -2.11 -14.80 -7.29
C SER A 72 -1.30 -13.51 -7.47
N ILE A 73 -0.42 -13.49 -8.47
CA ILE A 73 0.38 -12.29 -8.79
C ILE A 73 -0.55 -11.09 -9.04
N ASP A 74 -1.63 -11.25 -9.79
CA ASP A 74 -2.56 -10.17 -10.10
C ASP A 74 -3.30 -9.67 -8.85
N ALA A 75 -3.62 -10.57 -7.92
CA ALA A 75 -4.26 -10.20 -6.65
C ALA A 75 -3.30 -9.43 -5.74
N HIS A 76 -2.03 -9.85 -5.65
CA HIS A 76 -1.02 -9.14 -4.86
C HIS A 76 -0.70 -7.76 -5.46
N TRP A 77 -0.65 -7.65 -6.78
CA TRP A 77 -0.50 -6.36 -7.45
C TRP A 77 -1.69 -5.43 -7.18
N ALA A 78 -2.92 -5.94 -7.27
CA ALA A 78 -4.11 -5.17 -6.95
C ALA A 78 -4.09 -4.70 -5.49
N HIS A 79 -3.68 -5.57 -4.56
CA HIS A 79 -3.53 -5.24 -3.16
C HIS A 79 -2.53 -4.10 -2.95
N MET A 80 -1.32 -4.19 -3.51
CA MET A 80 -0.31 -3.12 -3.38
C MET A 80 -0.76 -1.77 -3.94
N VAL A 81 -1.51 -1.77 -5.04
CA VAL A 81 -2.04 -0.53 -5.63
C VAL A 81 -3.15 0.05 -4.75
N ILE A 82 -4.08 -0.75 -4.26
CA ILE A 82 -5.17 -0.30 -3.37
C ILE A 82 -4.59 0.23 -2.07
N HIS A 83 -3.72 -0.55 -1.42
CA HIS A 83 -3.02 -0.17 -0.19
C HIS A 83 -2.28 1.15 -0.35
N GLY A 84 -1.49 1.29 -1.42
CA GLY A 84 -0.82 2.54 -1.75
C GLY A 84 -1.79 3.71 -1.94
N CYS A 85 -2.89 3.51 -2.68
CA CYS A 85 -3.90 4.56 -2.88
C CYS A 85 -4.58 5.00 -1.58
N LEU A 86 -4.85 4.06 -0.66
CA LEU A 86 -5.44 4.38 0.64
C LEU A 86 -4.49 5.25 1.47
N HIS A 87 -3.18 4.94 1.48
CA HIS A 87 -2.18 5.82 2.09
C HIS A 87 -2.15 7.22 1.46
N LEU A 88 -2.25 7.34 0.13
CA LEU A 88 -2.33 8.65 -0.52
C LEU A 88 -3.61 9.43 -0.17
N LEU A 89 -4.69 8.73 0.18
CA LEU A 89 -5.94 9.33 0.66
C LEU A 89 -5.92 9.70 2.14
N GLY A 90 -4.84 9.37 2.85
CA GLY A 90 -4.62 9.67 4.27
C GLY A 90 -5.18 8.61 5.22
N TYR A 91 -5.45 7.40 4.74
CA TYR A 91 -5.64 6.24 5.61
C TYR A 91 -4.26 5.75 6.08
N ASP A 92 -4.19 5.33 7.33
CA ASP A 92 -2.98 4.79 7.94
C ASP A 92 -3.32 3.54 8.75
N HIS A 93 -2.31 2.79 9.15
CA HIS A 93 -2.46 1.56 9.92
C HIS A 93 -1.53 1.58 11.16
N ILE A 94 -1.27 2.76 11.72
CA ILE A 94 -0.37 2.93 12.87
C ILE A 94 -1.05 2.44 14.15
N ASP A 95 -2.34 2.71 14.31
CA ASP A 95 -3.14 2.20 15.42
C ASP A 95 -4.16 1.15 14.98
N ASP A 96 -4.60 0.33 15.93
CA ASP A 96 -5.45 -0.83 15.67
C ASP A 96 -6.82 -0.44 15.09
N GLU A 97 -7.35 0.74 15.45
CA GLU A 97 -8.67 1.21 14.97
C GLU A 97 -8.57 1.70 13.51
N GLU A 98 -7.53 2.46 13.18
CA GLU A 98 -7.25 2.92 11.81
C GLU A 98 -6.88 1.75 10.89
N ALA A 99 -6.10 0.79 11.40
CA ALA A 99 -5.78 -0.44 10.68
C ALA A 99 -7.06 -1.23 10.34
N GLU A 100 -7.97 -1.45 11.30
CA GLU A 100 -9.21 -2.19 11.03
C GLU A 100 -10.07 -1.49 9.96
N GLU A 101 -10.15 -0.16 9.99
CA GLU A 101 -10.85 0.62 8.95
C GLU A 101 -10.20 0.45 7.57
N MET A 102 -8.88 0.59 7.49
CA MET A 102 -8.13 0.45 6.24
C MET A 102 -8.24 -0.96 5.67
N GLU A 103 -8.04 -1.99 6.49
CA GLU A 103 -8.14 -3.40 6.10
C GLU A 103 -9.56 -3.77 5.62
N ALA A 104 -10.59 -3.23 6.27
CA ALA A 104 -11.98 -3.43 5.82
C ALA A 104 -12.22 -2.82 4.42
N LEU A 105 -11.65 -1.66 4.13
CA LEU A 105 -11.73 -1.03 2.81
C LEU A 105 -10.94 -1.82 1.77
N GLU A 106 -9.74 -2.29 2.09
CA GLU A 106 -8.94 -3.12 1.19
C GLU A 106 -9.68 -4.39 0.78
N ARG A 107 -10.27 -5.11 1.75
CA ARG A 107 -11.08 -6.30 1.49
C ARG A 107 -12.26 -6.01 0.56
N THR A 108 -13.00 -4.95 0.85
CA THR A 108 -14.16 -4.54 0.05
C THR A 108 -13.76 -4.23 -1.40
N LEU A 109 -12.70 -3.45 -1.59
CA LEU A 109 -12.23 -3.04 -2.92
C LEU A 109 -11.64 -4.21 -3.71
N LEU A 110 -10.92 -5.13 -3.06
CA LEU A 110 -10.40 -6.33 -3.70
C LEU A 110 -11.52 -7.29 -4.10
N GLU A 111 -12.54 -7.46 -3.25
CA GLU A 111 -13.73 -8.26 -3.57
C GLU A 111 -14.47 -7.69 -4.79
N GLU A 112 -14.64 -6.36 -4.87
CA GLU A 112 -15.25 -5.70 -6.02
C GLU A 112 -14.47 -5.93 -7.33
N LEU A 113 -13.15 -6.07 -7.25
CA LEU A 113 -12.28 -6.43 -8.38
C LEU A 113 -12.26 -7.95 -8.66
N GLY A 114 -12.89 -8.76 -7.83
CA GLY A 114 -12.93 -10.23 -7.95
C GLY A 114 -11.69 -10.94 -7.44
N TYR A 115 -10.90 -10.28 -6.58
CA TYR A 115 -9.75 -10.88 -5.91
C TYR A 115 -10.10 -11.40 -4.52
N PRO A 116 -9.40 -12.43 -4.02
CA PRO A 116 -9.61 -12.94 -2.67
C PRO A 116 -9.14 -11.93 -1.61
N ASP A 117 -9.65 -12.12 -0.39
CA ASP A 117 -9.22 -11.37 0.80
C ASP A 117 -7.70 -11.56 1.03
N PRO A 118 -6.91 -10.47 1.07
CA PRO A 118 -5.47 -10.55 1.23
C PRO A 118 -5.03 -10.99 2.64
N TYR A 119 -5.92 -10.98 3.63
CA TYR A 119 -5.69 -11.32 5.04
C TYR A 119 -6.21 -12.70 5.44
N ALA A 120 -6.89 -13.43 4.54
CA ALA A 120 -7.53 -14.70 4.85
C ALA A 120 -6.58 -15.79 5.38
N ASP A 121 -5.30 -15.75 5.01
CA ASP A 121 -4.30 -16.70 5.48
C ASP A 121 -3.79 -16.36 6.91
N ASP A 122 -3.81 -15.09 7.31
CA ASP A 122 -3.36 -14.63 8.63
C ASP A 122 -4.37 -14.98 9.73
N GLU A 123 -5.69 -14.97 9.42
CA GLU A 123 -6.75 -15.35 10.37
C GLU A 123 -6.75 -16.86 10.71
N SER A 124 -6.09 -17.69 9.90
CA SER A 124 -6.07 -19.15 10.09
C SER A 124 -5.06 -19.63 11.15
N ALA A 125 -4.19 -18.74 11.61
CA ALA A 125 -3.23 -19.00 12.67
C ALA A 125 -3.75 -18.45 14.00
N ASP A 126 -4.30 -19.32 14.86
CA ASP A 126 -4.47 -19.06 16.29
C ASP A 126 -3.08 -18.80 16.91
N HIS A 127 -2.63 -17.55 16.86
CA HIS A 127 -1.43 -17.03 17.50
C HIS A 127 -1.84 -15.85 18.38
N PRO A 128 -1.65 -15.91 19.71
CA PRO A 128 -1.85 -14.75 20.57
C PRO A 128 -0.86 -13.68 20.13
N HIS A 129 -1.35 -12.46 19.86
CA HIS A 129 -0.58 -11.27 19.48
C HIS A 129 0.90 -11.37 19.89
N SER A 130 1.71 -11.87 18.98
CA SER A 130 3.16 -11.90 19.15
C SER A 130 3.67 -10.79 18.28
N ASP A 131 4.22 -9.76 18.95
CA ASP A 131 5.08 -8.72 18.41
C ASP A 131 5.82 -9.18 17.16
N THR A 132 5.21 -8.94 16.00
CA THR A 132 5.94 -8.93 14.74
C THR A 132 6.48 -7.51 14.67
N PRO A 133 7.81 -7.29 14.59
CA PRO A 133 8.32 -5.94 14.55
C PRO A 133 7.70 -5.28 13.32
N SER A 134 6.91 -4.23 13.61
CA SER A 134 6.37 -3.27 12.66
C SER A 134 7.26 -3.23 11.42
N LYS A 135 6.81 -3.90 10.36
CA LYS A 135 7.41 -3.71 9.04
C LYS A 135 6.86 -2.36 8.63
N ASP A 136 7.51 -1.30 9.12
CA ASP A 136 7.15 0.08 8.85
C ASP A 136 7.05 0.23 7.33
N HIS A 137 5.81 0.14 6.81
CA HIS A 137 5.38 0.56 5.48
C HIS A 137 5.12 2.07 5.56
N GLU A 138 6.07 2.76 6.19
CA GLU A 138 6.29 4.16 5.99
C GLU A 138 7.42 4.21 4.98
#